data_AF-A0A6I8MBW2-F1
#
_entry.id   AF-A0A6I8MBW2-F1
#
_cell.length_a   1.000
_cell.length_b   1.000
_cell.length_c   1.000
_cell.angle_alpha   90.00
_cell.angle_beta   90.00
_cell.angle_gamma   90.00
#
_symmetry.space_group_name_H-M   'P 1'
#
loop_
_entity.id
_entity.type
_entity.pdbx_description
1 polymer ?
#
loop_
_entity_poly.entity_id
_entity_poly.type
_entity_poly.pdbx_seq_one_letter_code
_entity_poly.pdbx_strand_id
1 'polypeptide(L)' 'MTNVRYTDAQRLKALEVFDRTQSATKTVRELGYPGRWTLHRWIKKRDEPPAAPIRHTT' A
#
# COMPACT_ATOMS: atom_id res chain seq x y z
N MET A 1 -7.10 9.50 -20.12
CA MET A 1 -6.82 8.39 -19.18
C MET A 1 -5.70 8.84 -18.26
N THR A 2 -6.03 9.40 -17.11
CA THR A 2 -5.04 9.95 -16.17
C THR A 2 -4.32 8.80 -15.48
N ASN A 3 -3.01 8.67 -15.71
CA ASN A 3 -2.14 7.83 -14.89
C ASN A 3 -2.23 8.35 -13.45
N VAL A 4 -3.09 7.73 -12.62
CA VAL A 4 -3.24 8.11 -11.21
C VAL A 4 -1.98 7.62 -10.48
N ARG A 5 -0.92 8.42 -10.58
CA ARG A 5 0.35 8.17 -9.92
C ARG A 5 0.18 8.65 -8.48
N TYR A 6 -0.12 7.72 -7.58
CA TYR A 6 -0.13 8.01 -6.16
C TYR A 6 1.24 8.54 -5.77
N THR A 7 1.28 9.75 -5.21
CA THR A 7 2.51 10.36 -4.74
C THR A 7 2.98 9.67 -3.47
N ASP A 8 4.29 9.71 -3.21
CA ASP A 8 4.86 9.15 -1.98
C ASP A 8 4.24 9.76 -0.72
N ALA A 9 3.83 11.04 -0.78
CA ALA A 9 3.07 11.70 0.26
C ALA A 9 1.72 11.01 0.54
N GLN A 10 0.98 10.62 -0.51
CA GLN A 10 -0.28 9.86 -0.37
C GLN A 10 -0.02 8.47 0.21
N ARG A 11 1.08 7.82 -0.19
CA ARG A 11 1.47 6.51 0.36
C ARG A 11 1.81 6.61 1.85
N LEU A 12 2.59 7.61 2.24
CA LEU A 12 2.94 7.87 3.65
C LEU A 12 1.71 8.20 4.48
N LYS A 13 0.81 9.05 3.96
CA LYS A 13 -0.46 9.38 4.65
C LYS A 13 -1.32 8.13 4.86
N ALA A 14 -1.41 7.27 3.85
CA ALA A 14 -2.14 6.03 3.97
C ALA A 14 -1.51 5.05 4.97
N LEU A 15 -0.17 5.01 5.06
CA LEU A 15 0.54 4.20 6.07
C LEU A 15 0.35 4.75 7.49
N GLU A 16 0.35 6.07 7.68
CA GLU A 16 0.07 6.73 8.97
C GLU A 16 -1.34 6.41 9.47
N VAL A 17 -2.34 6.52 8.58
CA VAL A 17 -3.73 6.17 8.94
C VAL A 17 -3.87 4.66 9.16
N PHE A 18 -3.17 3.84 8.39
CA PHE A 18 -3.13 2.40 8.60
C PHE A 18 -2.55 2.04 9.97
N ASP A 19 -1.47 2.68 10.41
CA ASP A 19 -0.86 2.46 11.72
C ASP A 19 -1.87 2.70 12.87
N ARG A 20 -2.66 3.78 12.75
CA ARG A 20 -3.70 4.15 13.71
C ARG A 20 -4.92 3.25 13.68
N THR A 21 -5.34 2.77 12.51
CA THR A 21 -6.57 1.99 12.33
C THR A 21 -6.34 0.48 12.34
N GLN A 22 -5.10 0.05 12.12
CA GLN A 22 -4.64 -1.35 11.93
C GLN A 22 -5.50 -2.16 10.94
N SER A 23 -6.23 -1.48 10.06
CA SER A 23 -7.22 -2.11 9.20
C SER A 23 -7.30 -1.40 7.87
N ALA A 24 -6.84 -2.09 6.82
CA ALA A 24 -6.82 -1.54 5.47
C ALA A 24 -8.21 -1.10 5.00
N THR A 25 -9.27 -1.83 5.36
CA THR A 25 -10.64 -1.46 4.99
C THR A 25 -11.07 -0.13 5.63
N LYS A 26 -10.71 0.11 6.90
CA LYS A 26 -11.02 1.37 7.58
C LYS A 26 -10.21 2.52 6.99
N THR A 27 -8.91 2.32 6.78
CA THR A 27 -8.03 3.31 6.15
C THR A 27 -8.56 3.77 4.78
N VAL A 28 -9.02 2.82 3.96
CA VAL A 28 -9.56 3.11 2.62
C VAL A 28 -10.94 3.78 2.66
N ARG A 29 -11.77 3.46 3.66
CA ARG A 29 -13.05 4.15 3.88
C ARG A 29 -12.85 5.59 4.35
N GLU A 30 -11.86 5.83 5.22
CA GLU A 30 -11.54 7.16 5.74
C GLU A 30 -10.87 8.07 4.71
N LEU A 31 -9.91 7.53 3.94
CA LEU A 31 -9.19 8.31 2.94
C LEU A 31 -9.89 8.35 1.58
N GLY A 32 -10.77 7.40 1.27
CA GLY A 32 -11.38 7.25 -0.06
C GLY A 32 -10.43 6.74 -1.16
N TYR A 33 -9.15 6.58 -0.82
CA TYR A 33 -8.07 6.09 -1.68
C TYR A 33 -6.93 5.52 -0.80
N PRO A 34 -6.07 4.62 -1.30
CA PRO A 34 -6.20 3.77 -2.49
C PRO A 34 -7.10 2.55 -2.20
N GLY A 35 -7.34 1.64 -3.15
CA GLY A 35 -8.06 0.39 -2.87
C GLY A 35 -7.36 -0.50 -1.83
N ARG A 36 -8.11 -1.34 -1.12
CA ARG A 36 -7.61 -2.26 -0.06
C ARG A 36 -6.40 -3.09 -0.53
N TRP A 37 -6.45 -3.60 -1.77
CA TRP A 37 -5.35 -4.36 -2.39
C TRP A 37 -4.08 -3.53 -2.61
N THR A 38 -4.21 -2.28 -3.01
CA THR A 38 -3.09 -1.37 -3.23
C THR A 38 -2.39 -1.02 -1.92
N LEU A 39 -3.17 -0.81 -0.85
CA LEU A 39 -2.62 -0.55 0.48
C LEU A 39 -1.83 -1.76 1.01
N HIS A 40 -2.38 -2.98 0.87
CA HIS A 40 -1.65 -4.20 1.21
C HIS A 40 -0.35 -4.34 0.42
N ARG A 41 -0.35 -4.00 -0.88
CA ARG A 41 0.87 -4.00 -1.70
C ARG A 41 1.89 -2.97 -1.19
N TRP A 42 1.46 -1.81 -0.70
CA TRP A 42 2.35 -0.80 -0.12
C TRP A 42 2.96 -1.22 1.21
N ILE A 43 2.19 -1.91 2.06
CA ILE A 43 2.67 -2.50 3.32
C ILE A 43 3.66 -3.62 3.00
N LYS A 44 3.31 -4.54 2.08
CA LYS A 44 4.23 -5.60 1.65
C LYS A 44 5.54 -5.05 1.08
N LYS A 45 5.48 -3.99 0.28
CA LYS A 45 6.67 -3.30 -0.26
C LYS A 45 7.44 -2.48 0.79
N ARG A 46 6.87 -2.21 1.96
CA ARG A 46 7.57 -1.60 3.10
C ARG A 46 8.36 -2.67 3.87
N ASP A 47 7.79 -3.86 4.00
CA ASP A 47 8.40 -5.01 4.68
C ASP A 47 9.34 -5.84 3.79
N GLU A 48 9.18 -5.80 2.46
CA GLU A 48 10.15 -6.40 1.53
C GLU A 48 11.34 -5.45 1.32
N PRO A 49 12.54 -5.75 1.87
CA PRO A 49 13.77 -5.22 1.30
C PRO A 49 13.86 -5.66 -0.18
N PRO A 50 14.46 -4.85 -1.07
CA PRO A 50 14.54 -5.12 -2.50
C PRO A 50 15.55 -6.23 -2.81
N ALA A 51 15.33 -7.46 -2.34
CA ALA A 51 16.08 -8.64 -2.76
C ALA A 51 15.41 -9.93 -2.27
N ALA A 52 14.49 -10.45 -3.08
CA ALA A 52 14.51 -11.89 -3.36
C ALA A 52 13.99 -12.08 -4.78
N PRO A 53 14.83 -12.48 -5.75
CA PRO A 53 14.33 -12.88 -7.06
C PRO A 53 13.34 -14.01 -6.85
N ILE A 54 12.16 -13.87 -7.45
CA ILE A 54 11.10 -14.86 -7.47
C ILE A 54 11.72 -16.14 -8.05
N ARG A 55 12.05 -17.11 -7.19
CA ARG A 55 12.32 -18.48 -7.65
C ARG A 55 11.00 -19.03 -8.12
N HIS A 56 10.77 -18.98 -9.43
CA HIS A 56 9.80 -19.82 -10.10
C HIS A 56 10.30 -21.27 -9.95
N THR A 57 9.80 -21.99 -8.96
CA THR A 57 10.00 -23.44 -8.87
C THR A 57 8.97 -24.09 -9.79
N THR A 58 9.43 -24.52 -10.97
CA THR A 58 8.83 -25.59 -11.77
C THR A 58 9.25 -26.94 -11.20
#